data_AF-A0A7S0MFN6-F1
#
_entry.id   AF-A0A7S0MFN6-F1
#
_cell.length_a   1.000
_cell.length_b   1.000
_cell.length_c   1.000
_cell.angle_alpha   90.00
_cell.angle_beta   90.00
_cell.angle_gamma   90.00
#
_symmetry.space_group_name_H-M   'P 1'
#
loop_
_entity.id
_entity.type
_entity.pdbx_description
1 polymer ?
#
loop_
_entity_poly.entity_id
_entity_poly.type
_entity_poly.pdbx_seq_one_letter_code
_entity_poly.pdbx_strand_id
1 'polypeptide(L)'
;AASQAAQGQQLLDRGGADERDKRRAAELLGRACAGNETSLARSRGLVALEEGENFIKAGEPAKAQSAGLLAREELERANAVDQFAPRLDALDAAISAANKTTQWRQKANDEVDGALKCAQLSEAGGDRALVAEARGHLDRALKIKAKMGDDAALAIKLKEAESRVAAAEEWSRA
;
A
#
# COMPACT_ATOMS: atom_id res chain seq x y z
N ALA A 1 -29.39 -16.81 14.19
CA ALA A 1 -29.82 -16.93 12.78
C ALA A 1 -30.87 -18.03 12.60
N ALA A 2 -30.54 -19.32 12.81
CA ALA A 2 -31.48 -20.43 12.59
C ALA A 2 -32.79 -20.37 13.42
N SER A 3 -32.74 -19.89 14.68
CA SER A 3 -33.94 -19.77 15.51
C SER A 3 -34.86 -18.61 15.08
N GLN A 4 -34.30 -17.53 14.52
CA GLN A 4 -35.06 -16.35 14.10
C GLN A 4 -35.75 -16.59 12.74
N ALA A 5 -35.06 -17.29 11.82
CA ALA A 5 -35.67 -17.76 10.57
C ALA A 5 -36.85 -18.69 10.84
N ALA A 6 -36.67 -19.67 11.74
CA ALA A 6 -37.69 -20.62 12.12
C ALA A 6 -38.90 -19.95 12.81
N GLN A 7 -38.66 -18.96 13.67
CA GLN A 7 -39.72 -18.18 14.32
C GLN A 7 -40.48 -17.29 13.33
N GLY A 8 -39.78 -16.64 12.39
CA GLY A 8 -40.41 -15.86 11.32
C GLY A 8 -41.29 -16.73 10.43
N GLN A 9 -40.82 -17.92 10.05
CA GLN A 9 -41.58 -18.87 9.25
C GLN A 9 -42.82 -19.40 10.00
N GLN A 10 -42.69 -19.73 11.28
CA GLN A 10 -43.83 -20.18 12.11
C GLN A 10 -44.95 -19.13 12.24
N LEU A 11 -44.61 -17.83 12.20
CA LEU A 11 -45.61 -16.75 12.22
C LEU A 11 -46.38 -16.66 10.90
N LEU A 12 -45.76 -17.00 9.78
CA LEU A 12 -46.41 -17.04 8.46
C LEU A 12 -47.24 -18.30 8.27
N ASP A 13 -46.78 -19.43 8.83
CA ASP A 13 -47.44 -20.73 8.70
C ASP A 13 -48.70 -20.86 9.59
N ARG A 14 -48.87 -19.97 10.59
CA ARG A 14 -50.12 -19.86 11.36
C ARG A 14 -51.20 -19.21 10.51
N GLY A 15 -52.09 -20.03 9.95
CA GLY A 15 -53.29 -19.55 9.24
C GLY A 15 -54.05 -18.52 10.08
N GLY A 16 -54.21 -17.30 9.55
CA GLY A 16 -54.81 -16.15 10.24
C GLY A 16 -53.85 -15.03 10.65
N ALA A 17 -52.57 -15.06 10.22
CA ALA A 17 -51.59 -14.01 10.49
C ALA A 17 -52.11 -12.61 10.10
N ASP A 18 -52.24 -11.73 11.09
CA ASP A 18 -52.61 -10.34 10.87
C ASP A 18 -51.42 -9.53 10.29
N GLU A 19 -51.64 -8.27 9.91
CA GLU A 19 -50.56 -7.46 9.35
C GLU A 19 -49.41 -7.18 10.33
N ARG A 20 -49.63 -7.32 11.63
CA ARG A 20 -48.58 -7.16 12.63
C ARG A 20 -47.70 -8.41 12.66
N ASP A 21 -48.28 -9.60 12.57
CA ASP A 21 -47.56 -10.87 12.47
C ASP A 21 -46.75 -10.96 11.18
N LYS A 22 -47.32 -10.51 10.05
CA LYS A 22 -46.59 -10.45 8.77
C LYS A 22 -45.40 -9.48 8.81
N ARG A 23 -45.56 -8.28 9.40
CA ARG A 23 -44.42 -7.35 9.60
C ARG A 23 -43.35 -7.95 10.48
N ARG A 24 -43.74 -8.63 11.56
CA ARG A 24 -42.81 -9.23 12.51
C ARG A 24 -42.08 -10.44 11.92
N ALA A 25 -42.77 -11.24 11.11
CA ALA A 25 -42.17 -12.31 10.33
C ALA A 25 -41.18 -11.77 9.29
N ALA A 26 -41.55 -10.72 8.55
CA ALA A 26 -40.66 -10.06 7.60
C ALA A 26 -39.42 -9.47 8.28
N GLU A 27 -39.56 -8.91 9.48
CA GLU A 27 -38.44 -8.40 10.27
C GLU A 27 -37.52 -9.52 10.79
N LEU A 28 -38.08 -10.63 11.25
CA LEU A 28 -37.32 -11.80 11.72
C LEU A 28 -36.61 -12.55 10.58
N LEU A 29 -37.27 -12.69 9.43
CA LEU A 29 -36.70 -13.25 8.21
C LEU A 29 -35.66 -12.30 7.62
N GLY A 30 -35.91 -10.99 7.64
CA GLY A 30 -34.95 -9.96 7.27
C GLY A 30 -33.68 -10.03 8.12
N ARG A 31 -33.80 -10.18 9.44
CA ARG A 31 -32.67 -10.39 10.38
C ARG A 31 -31.97 -11.75 10.24
N ALA A 32 -32.63 -12.74 9.64
CA ALA A 32 -32.04 -14.05 9.41
C ALA A 32 -31.30 -14.12 8.05
N CYS A 33 -31.85 -13.48 7.01
CA CYS A 33 -31.24 -13.33 5.70
C CYS A 33 -30.11 -12.29 5.69
N ALA A 34 -30.27 -11.20 6.45
CA ALA A 34 -29.16 -10.40 6.93
C ALA A 34 -28.46 -11.18 8.04
N GLY A 35 -27.77 -12.28 7.69
CA GLY A 35 -26.81 -12.90 8.61
C GLY A 35 -25.94 -11.77 9.15
N ASN A 36 -26.15 -11.44 10.44
CA ASN A 36 -25.83 -10.17 11.09
C ASN A 36 -24.88 -9.27 10.30
N GLU A 37 -25.28 -8.05 9.97
CA GLU A 37 -24.41 -7.05 9.32
C GLU A 37 -23.00 -7.01 9.93
N THR A 38 -22.89 -7.29 11.23
CA THR A 38 -21.65 -7.56 11.96
C THR A 38 -20.76 -8.68 11.37
N SER A 39 -21.27 -9.88 11.05
CA SER A 39 -20.45 -10.93 10.41
C SER A 39 -20.17 -10.64 8.95
N LEU A 40 -21.09 -10.00 8.22
CA LEU A 40 -20.81 -9.59 6.85
C LEU A 40 -19.69 -8.54 6.83
N ALA A 41 -19.76 -7.55 7.71
CA ALA A 41 -18.72 -6.55 7.90
C ALA A 41 -17.41 -7.20 8.32
N ARG A 42 -17.44 -8.16 9.24
CA ARG A 42 -16.24 -8.92 9.62
C ARG A 42 -15.59 -9.62 8.44
N SER A 43 -16.37 -10.31 7.61
CA SER A 43 -15.88 -10.99 6.41
C SER A 43 -15.29 -10.01 5.40
N ARG A 44 -15.95 -8.87 5.17
CA ARG A 44 -15.42 -7.80 4.29
C ARG A 44 -14.11 -7.22 4.83
N GLY A 45 -14.04 -6.99 6.14
CA GLY A 45 -12.83 -6.51 6.80
C GLY A 45 -11.65 -7.48 6.67
N LEU A 46 -11.92 -8.79 6.77
CA LEU A 46 -10.91 -9.83 6.54
C LEU A 46 -10.42 -9.89 5.09
N VAL A 47 -11.33 -9.79 4.11
CA VAL A 47 -10.96 -9.73 2.70
C VAL A 47 -10.10 -8.50 2.42
N ALA A 48 -10.50 -7.33 2.93
CA ALA A 48 -9.73 -6.10 2.77
C ALA A 48 -8.33 -6.17 3.45
N LEU A 49 -8.21 -6.85 4.60
CA LEU A 49 -6.91 -7.13 5.23
C LEU A 49 -6.02 -7.97 4.31
N GLU A 50 -6.54 -9.07 3.77
CA GLU A 50 -5.81 -9.96 2.86
C GLU A 50 -5.42 -9.26 1.56
N GLU A 51 -6.31 -8.44 1.00
CA GLU A 51 -6.01 -7.59 -0.15
C GLU A 51 -4.89 -6.61 0.16
N GLY A 52 -4.92 -5.94 1.32
CA GLY A 52 -3.87 -5.04 1.78
C GLY A 52 -2.50 -5.72 1.85
N GLU A 53 -2.44 -6.90 2.44
CA GLU A 53 -1.22 -7.72 2.52
C GLU A 53 -0.71 -8.14 1.13
N ASN A 54 -1.62 -8.47 0.20
CA ASN A 54 -1.28 -8.83 -1.17
C ASN A 54 -0.77 -7.62 -1.98
N PHE A 55 -1.35 -6.44 -1.79
CA PHE A 55 -0.86 -5.21 -2.41
C PHE A 55 0.54 -4.82 -1.93
N ILE A 56 0.86 -5.05 -0.64
CA ILE A 56 2.23 -4.89 -0.16
C ILE A 56 3.20 -5.81 -0.90
N LYS A 57 2.87 -7.10 -1.05
CA LYS A 57 3.71 -8.06 -1.79
C LYS A 57 3.86 -7.68 -3.26
N ALA A 58 2.81 -7.09 -3.86
CA ALA A 58 2.83 -6.59 -5.23
C ALA A 58 3.58 -5.26 -5.41
N GLY A 59 4.03 -4.61 -4.32
CA GLY A 59 4.69 -3.31 -4.39
C GLY A 59 3.74 -2.14 -4.67
N GLU A 60 2.46 -2.27 -4.28
CA GLU A 60 1.40 -1.28 -4.50
C GLU A 60 0.93 -0.64 -3.17
N PRO A 61 1.79 0.11 -2.44
CA PRO A 61 1.48 0.58 -1.09
C PRO A 61 0.28 1.53 -1.01
N ALA A 62 -0.03 2.27 -2.09
CA ALA A 62 -1.21 3.13 -2.15
C ALA A 62 -2.52 2.32 -2.14
N LYS A 63 -2.57 1.19 -2.85
CA LYS A 63 -3.72 0.28 -2.82
C LYS A 63 -3.81 -0.43 -1.47
N ALA A 64 -2.67 -0.83 -0.91
CA ALA A 64 -2.60 -1.40 0.43
C ALA A 64 -3.16 -0.44 1.49
N GLN A 65 -2.88 0.86 1.38
CA GLN A 65 -3.41 1.89 2.28
C GLN A 65 -4.94 1.99 2.20
N SER A 66 -5.51 2.03 0.99
CA SER A 66 -6.97 2.03 0.81
C SER A 66 -7.62 0.77 1.37
N ALA A 67 -7.02 -0.39 1.13
CA ALA A 67 -7.50 -1.67 1.65
C ALA A 67 -7.41 -1.74 3.18
N GLY A 68 -6.33 -1.24 3.79
CA GLY A 68 -6.18 -1.16 5.24
C GLY A 68 -7.22 -0.25 5.91
N LEU A 69 -7.55 0.89 5.29
CA LEU A 69 -8.63 1.78 5.77
C LEU A 69 -9.99 1.09 5.73
N LEU A 70 -10.33 0.46 4.59
CA LEU A 70 -11.58 -0.31 4.44
C LEU A 70 -11.66 -1.46 5.45
N ALA A 71 -10.55 -2.17 5.65
CA ALA A 71 -10.47 -3.23 6.63
C ALA A 71 -10.79 -2.75 8.04
N ARG A 72 -10.21 -1.61 8.44
CA ARG A 72 -10.44 -1.03 9.77
C ARG A 72 -11.90 -0.61 9.95
N GLU A 73 -12.48 0.06 8.94
CA GLU A 73 -13.88 0.49 8.95
C GLU A 73 -14.86 -0.70 9.08
N GLU A 74 -14.65 -1.75 8.30
CA GLU A 74 -15.49 -2.95 8.33
C GLU A 74 -15.33 -3.76 9.63
N LEU A 75 -14.11 -3.84 10.17
CA LEU A 75 -13.85 -4.49 11.46
C LEU A 75 -14.39 -3.68 12.64
N GLU A 76 -14.43 -2.36 12.54
CA GLU A 76 -15.07 -1.48 13.52
C GLU A 76 -16.59 -1.65 13.51
N ARG A 77 -17.22 -1.68 12.33
CA ARG A 77 -18.64 -2.06 12.16
C ARG A 77 -18.95 -3.44 12.76
N ALA A 78 -17.98 -4.35 12.70
CA ALA A 78 -18.09 -5.68 13.26
C ALA A 78 -17.79 -5.77 14.77
N ASN A 79 -17.39 -4.68 15.42
CA ASN A 79 -16.86 -4.65 16.78
C ASN A 79 -15.75 -5.71 17.00
N ALA A 80 -14.85 -5.85 16.02
CA ALA A 80 -13.84 -6.90 15.94
C ALA A 80 -12.41 -6.37 15.84
N VAL A 81 -12.20 -5.04 15.90
CA VAL A 81 -10.88 -4.40 15.75
C VAL A 81 -9.86 -4.99 16.72
N ASP A 82 -10.20 -5.12 18.01
CA ASP A 82 -9.27 -5.64 19.03
C ASP A 82 -8.77 -7.05 18.73
N GLN A 83 -9.59 -7.87 18.07
CA GLN A 83 -9.24 -9.24 17.71
C GLN A 83 -8.25 -9.30 16.54
N PHE A 84 -8.24 -8.26 15.71
CA PHE A 84 -7.38 -8.15 14.52
C PHE A 84 -6.35 -7.03 14.64
N ALA A 85 -6.25 -6.35 15.78
CA ALA A 85 -5.31 -5.27 16.02
C ALA A 85 -3.87 -5.66 15.64
N PRO A 86 -3.34 -6.86 15.99
CA PRO A 86 -2.00 -7.25 15.57
C PRO A 86 -1.79 -7.30 14.05
N ARG A 87 -2.82 -7.70 13.29
CA ARG A 87 -2.76 -7.75 11.82
C ARG A 87 -2.87 -6.36 11.21
N LEU A 88 -3.77 -5.52 11.75
CA LEU A 88 -3.91 -4.13 11.32
C LEU A 88 -2.60 -3.34 11.57
N ASP A 89 -2.00 -3.49 12.76
CA ASP A 89 -0.75 -2.84 13.11
C ASP A 89 0.42 -3.33 12.23
N ALA A 90 0.47 -4.64 11.94
CA ALA A 90 1.46 -5.20 11.02
C ALA A 90 1.29 -4.66 9.59
N LEU A 91 0.05 -4.53 9.11
CA LEU A 91 -0.25 -3.95 7.80
C LEU A 91 0.13 -2.46 7.75
N ASP A 92 -0.24 -1.67 8.76
CA ASP A 92 0.12 -0.25 8.88
C ASP A 92 1.66 -0.06 8.89
N ALA A 93 2.38 -0.89 9.63
CA ALA A 93 3.84 -0.90 9.65
C ALA A 93 4.42 -1.24 8.27
N ALA A 94 3.86 -2.23 7.58
CA ALA A 94 4.29 -2.63 6.24
C ALA A 94 4.02 -1.53 5.20
N ILE A 95 2.86 -0.87 5.25
CA ILE A 95 2.52 0.28 4.39
C ILE A 95 3.50 1.43 4.63
N SER A 96 3.78 1.76 5.89
CA SER A 96 4.73 2.81 6.26
C SER A 96 6.14 2.52 5.74
N ALA A 97 6.62 1.29 5.91
CA ALA A 97 7.90 0.85 5.39
C ALA A 97 7.95 0.93 3.86
N ALA A 98 6.92 0.44 3.16
CA ALA A 98 6.84 0.47 1.70
C ALA A 98 6.82 1.91 1.15
N ASN A 99 6.06 2.81 1.77
CA ASN A 99 6.03 4.23 1.41
C ASN A 99 7.39 4.90 1.59
N LYS A 100 8.10 4.58 2.67
CA LYS A 100 9.45 5.09 2.92
C LYS A 100 10.44 4.61 1.85
N THR A 101 10.36 3.34 1.45
CA THR A 101 11.17 2.80 0.34
C THR A 101 10.86 3.52 -0.97
N THR A 102 9.59 3.79 -1.28
CA THR A 102 9.20 4.58 -2.47
C THR A 102 9.79 5.98 -2.45
N GLN A 103 9.75 6.68 -1.30
CA GLN A 103 10.35 8.00 -1.15
C GLN A 103 11.87 7.98 -1.35
N TRP A 104 12.56 6.99 -0.78
CA TRP A 104 13.98 6.82 -0.98
C TRP A 104 14.31 6.52 -2.44
N ARG A 105 13.51 5.70 -3.13
CA ARG A 105 13.69 5.39 -4.55
C ARG A 105 13.57 6.65 -5.39
N GLN A 106 12.56 7.47 -5.13
CA GLN A 106 12.39 8.74 -5.84
C GLN A 106 13.61 9.63 -5.63
N LYS A 107 14.02 9.84 -4.37
CA LYS A 107 15.17 10.66 -4.04
C LYS A 107 16.46 10.16 -4.70
N ALA A 108 16.67 8.84 -4.76
CA ALA A 108 17.83 8.27 -5.44
C ALA A 108 17.78 8.52 -6.96
N ASN A 109 16.62 8.44 -7.60
CA ASN A 109 16.47 8.80 -9.00
C ASN A 109 16.79 10.28 -9.24
N ASP A 110 16.27 11.18 -8.39
CA ASP A 110 16.53 12.61 -8.52
C ASP A 110 18.05 12.93 -8.43
N GLU A 111 18.76 12.25 -7.52
CA GLU A 111 20.22 12.38 -7.42
C GLU A 111 20.95 11.78 -8.63
N VAL A 112 20.50 10.63 -9.16
CA VAL A 112 21.08 10.05 -10.39
C VAL A 112 20.86 10.97 -11.59
N ASP A 113 19.66 11.52 -11.75
CA ASP A 113 19.34 12.44 -12.85
C ASP A 113 20.16 13.74 -12.72
N GLY A 114 20.38 14.24 -11.50
CA GLY A 114 21.29 15.34 -11.21
C GLY A 114 22.73 15.03 -11.62
N ALA A 115 23.25 13.86 -11.26
CA ALA A 115 24.60 13.42 -11.65
C ALA A 115 24.77 13.37 -13.17
N LEU A 116 23.81 12.76 -13.87
CA LEU A 116 23.80 12.63 -15.32
C LEU A 116 23.78 14.01 -16.00
N LYS A 117 22.94 14.92 -15.52
CA LYS A 117 22.82 16.28 -16.06
C LYS A 117 24.12 17.07 -15.90
N CYS A 118 24.72 17.05 -14.71
CA CYS A 118 25.99 17.74 -14.46
C CYS A 118 27.13 17.16 -15.31
N ALA A 119 27.22 15.83 -15.44
CA ALA A 119 28.21 15.17 -16.30
C ALA A 119 28.06 15.57 -17.78
N GLN A 120 26.84 15.56 -18.31
CA GLN A 120 26.56 15.98 -19.69
C GLN A 120 26.94 17.44 -19.96
N LEU A 121 26.64 18.35 -19.02
CA LEU A 121 27.01 19.76 -19.16
C LEU A 121 28.53 19.95 -19.07
N SER A 122 29.22 19.17 -18.22
CA SER A 122 30.67 19.18 -18.16
C SER A 122 31.32 18.66 -19.45
N GLU A 123 30.76 17.63 -20.11
CA GLU A 123 31.27 17.16 -21.40
C GLU A 123 31.20 18.25 -22.47
N ALA A 124 30.18 19.11 -22.41
CA ALA A 124 30.01 20.22 -23.36
C ALA A 124 30.91 21.43 -23.08
N GLY A 125 31.32 21.66 -21.82
CA GLY A 125 31.98 22.90 -21.39
C GLY A 125 33.31 22.75 -20.65
N GLY A 126 33.73 21.54 -20.30
CA GLY A 126 34.96 21.27 -19.55
C GLY A 126 34.96 21.77 -18.09
N ASP A 127 33.80 22.11 -17.53
CA ASP A 127 33.72 22.76 -16.21
C ASP A 127 33.96 21.78 -15.05
N ARG A 128 35.10 21.96 -14.36
CA ARG A 128 35.48 21.20 -13.15
C ARG A 128 34.45 21.27 -12.02
N ALA A 129 33.73 22.39 -11.89
CA ALA A 129 32.72 22.54 -10.86
C ALA A 129 31.53 21.60 -11.11
N LEU A 130 31.13 21.45 -12.38
CA LEU A 130 30.05 20.54 -12.77
C LEU A 130 30.45 19.07 -12.58
N VAL A 131 31.71 18.70 -12.84
CA VAL A 131 32.22 17.34 -12.52
C VAL A 131 32.12 17.05 -11.02
N ALA A 132 32.57 17.99 -10.19
CA ALA A 132 32.51 17.84 -8.74
C ALA A 132 31.05 17.73 -8.23
N GLU A 133 30.14 18.52 -8.80
CA GLU A 133 28.71 18.45 -8.49
C GLU A 133 28.11 17.09 -8.92
N ALA A 134 28.44 16.62 -10.12
CA ALA A 134 28.01 15.32 -10.63
C ALA A 134 28.45 14.18 -9.70
N ARG A 135 29.69 14.23 -9.22
CA ARG A 135 30.22 13.28 -8.25
C ARG A 135 29.48 13.35 -6.92
N GLY A 136 29.19 14.55 -6.42
CA GLY A 136 28.44 14.74 -5.20
C GLY A 136 27.02 14.16 -5.27
N HIS A 137 26.34 14.32 -6.41
CA HIS A 137 25.05 13.70 -6.68
C HIS A 137 25.15 12.16 -6.68
N LEU A 138 26.14 11.61 -7.37
CA LEU A 138 26.37 10.17 -7.43
C LEU A 138 26.62 9.55 -6.04
N ASP A 139 27.45 10.19 -5.22
CA ASP A 139 27.72 9.74 -3.85
C ASP A 139 26.46 9.75 -2.97
N ARG A 140 25.57 10.75 -3.14
CA ARG A 140 24.28 10.79 -2.44
C ARG A 140 23.35 9.67 -2.90
N ALA A 141 23.27 9.42 -4.20
CA ALA A 141 22.47 8.33 -4.76
C ALA A 141 22.92 6.95 -4.23
N LEU A 142 24.23 6.69 -4.18
CA LEU A 142 24.81 5.46 -3.62
C LEU A 142 24.50 5.28 -2.14
N LYS A 143 24.60 6.36 -1.34
CA LYS A 143 24.22 6.34 0.09
C LYS A 143 22.74 6.03 0.30
N ILE A 144 21.87 6.48 -0.60
CA ILE A 144 20.44 6.18 -0.53
C ILE A 144 20.19 4.72 -0.94
N LYS A 145 20.79 4.23 -2.02
CA LYS A 145 20.70 2.83 -2.45
C LYS A 145 21.08 1.85 -1.34
N ALA A 146 22.17 2.12 -0.63
CA ALA A 146 22.61 1.30 0.50
C ALA A 146 21.57 1.16 1.62
N LYS A 147 20.64 2.13 1.77
CA LYS A 147 19.55 2.07 2.76
C LYS A 147 18.32 1.31 2.27
N MET A 148 18.11 1.22 0.95
CA MET A 148 16.93 0.59 0.36
C MET A 148 17.11 -0.90 0.07
N GLY A 149 18.35 -1.34 -0.14
CA GLY A 149 18.65 -2.69 -0.63
C GLY A 149 18.61 -2.77 -2.16
N ASP A 150 18.28 -3.95 -2.68
CA ASP A 150 18.35 -4.24 -4.10
C ASP A 150 17.20 -3.63 -4.90
N ASP A 151 17.56 -2.76 -5.85
CA ASP A 151 16.67 -2.17 -6.83
C ASP A 151 17.34 -2.26 -8.20
N ALA A 152 16.90 -3.21 -9.03
CA ALA A 152 17.53 -3.49 -10.31
C ALA A 152 17.43 -2.30 -11.28
N ALA A 153 16.30 -1.59 -11.29
CA ALA A 153 16.09 -0.46 -12.18
C ALA A 153 16.99 0.72 -11.80
N LEU A 154 17.06 1.04 -10.50
CA LEU A 154 17.97 2.06 -10.00
C LEU A 154 19.44 1.65 -10.19
N ALA A 155 19.78 0.36 -10.06
CA ALA A 155 21.13 -0.13 -10.25
C ALA A 155 21.64 0.07 -11.69
N ILE A 156 20.79 -0.14 -12.69
CA ILE A 156 21.13 0.11 -14.09
C ILE A 156 21.44 1.59 -14.30
N LYS A 157 20.56 2.48 -13.84
CA LYS A 157 20.76 3.94 -13.97
C LYS A 157 22.01 4.43 -13.23
N LEU A 158 22.28 3.90 -12.03
CA LEU A 158 23.48 4.23 -11.28
C LEU A 158 24.75 3.85 -12.04
N LYS A 159 24.77 2.67 -12.66
CA LYS A 159 25.93 2.24 -13.46
C LYS A 159 26.17 3.15 -14.67
N GLU A 160 25.10 3.63 -15.30
CA GLU A 160 25.20 4.65 -16.35
C GLU A 160 25.77 5.96 -15.81
N ALA A 161 25.26 6.44 -14.67
CA ALA A 161 25.75 7.66 -14.04
C ALA A 161 27.21 7.55 -13.60
N GLU A 162 27.63 6.44 -13.00
CA GLU A 162 29.03 6.13 -12.68
C GLU A 162 29.92 6.24 -13.91
N SER A 163 29.50 5.64 -15.02
CA SER A 163 30.28 5.63 -16.27
C SER A 163 30.43 7.04 -16.86
N ARG A 164 29.36 7.84 -16.83
CA ARG A 164 29.38 9.23 -17.34
C ARG A 164 30.17 10.18 -16.45
N VAL A 165 30.02 10.07 -15.14
CA VAL A 165 30.81 10.87 -14.19
C VAL A 165 32.30 10.55 -14.36
N ALA A 166 32.65 9.26 -14.50
CA ALA A 166 34.04 8.86 -14.77
C ALA A 166 34.57 9.46 -16.09
N ALA A 167 33.79 9.43 -17.17
CA ALA A 167 34.18 10.04 -18.43
C ALA A 167 34.40 11.55 -18.27
N ALA A 168 33.45 12.27 -17.65
CA ALA A 168 33.57 13.72 -17.41
C ALA A 168 34.80 14.07 -16.53
N GLU A 169 35.12 13.24 -15.53
CA GLU A 169 36.33 13.36 -14.73
C GLU A 169 37.61 13.23 -15.57
N GLU A 170 37.65 12.31 -16.53
CA GLU A 170 38.80 12.12 -17.44
C GLU A 170 38.96 13.33 -18.38
N TRP A 171 37.88 13.78 -19.02
CA TRP A 171 37.90 14.96 -19.89
C TRP A 171 38.37 16.22 -19.17
N SER A 172 38.03 16.37 -17.90
CA SER A 172 38.40 17.54 -17.10
C SER A 172 39.86 17.55 -16.62
N ARG A 173 40.53 16.40 -16.69
CA ARG A 173 41.96 16.24 -16.38
C ARG A 173 42.87 16.39 -17.61
N ALA A 174 42.36 16.10 -18.80
CA ALA A 174 43.03 16.29 -20.08
C ALA A 174 43.19 17.77 -20.43
#